data_AF-A0A1X7AKH4-F1
#
_entry.id   AF-A0A1X7AKH4-F1
#
_cell.length_a   1.000
_cell.length_b   1.000
_cell.length_c   1.000
_cell.angle_alpha   90.00
_cell.angle_beta   90.00
_cell.angle_gamma   90.00
#
_symmetry.space_group_name_H-M   'P 1'
#
loop_
_entity.id
_entity.type
_entity.pdbx_description
1 polymer ?
#
loop_
_entity_poly.entity_id
_entity_poly.type
_entity_poly.pdbx_seq_one_letter_code
_entity_poly.pdbx_strand_id
1 'polypeptide(L)'
;MSENQDAMHTLKENVSSTSIWMRIVYMVLFYIAGHIAIALILLIAVAQALLTLVTGSANQNLLEFSTGLNRYLHQMASFMTFNSEEKPFPFTDWPGQDNH
;
A
#
# COMPACT_ATOMS: atom_id res chain seq x y z
N MET A 1 15.87 -17.00 -35.57
CA MET A 1 15.05 -18.21 -35.39
C MET A 1 15.21 -18.78 -33.97
N SER A 2 16.44 -18.87 -33.43
CA SER A 2 16.71 -19.28 -32.02
C SER A 2 16.21 -18.26 -30.98
N GLU A 3 16.43 -16.97 -31.22
CA GLU A 3 16.04 -15.88 -30.31
C GLU A 3 14.54 -15.87 -29.96
N ASN A 4 13.68 -16.23 -30.92
CA ASN A 4 12.23 -16.33 -30.70
C ASN A 4 11.83 -17.58 -29.88
N GLN A 5 12.61 -18.67 -29.93
CA GLN A 5 12.34 -19.85 -29.11
C GLN A 5 12.75 -19.62 -27.65
N ASP A 6 13.87 -18.93 -27.42
CA ASP A 6 14.34 -18.56 -26.07
C ASP A 6 13.38 -17.56 -25.40
N ALA A 7 12.92 -16.55 -26.14
CA ALA A 7 11.89 -15.61 -25.67
C ALA A 7 10.56 -16.34 -25.34
N MET A 8 10.12 -17.27 -26.20
CA MET A 8 8.90 -18.03 -25.94
C MET A 8 9.03 -18.94 -24.71
N HIS A 9 10.19 -19.56 -24.50
CA HIS A 9 10.46 -20.42 -23.35
C HIS A 9 10.42 -19.63 -22.03
N THR A 10 11.15 -18.52 -21.97
CA THR A 10 11.22 -17.64 -20.78
C THR A 10 9.85 -17.03 -20.43
N LEU A 11 9.05 -16.63 -21.42
CA LEU A 11 7.68 -16.17 -21.19
C LEU A 11 6.81 -17.25 -20.54
N LYS A 12 6.90 -18.49 -21.03
CA LYS A 12 6.11 -19.61 -20.52
C LYS A 12 6.49 -19.95 -19.08
N GLU A 13 7.77 -19.91 -18.73
CA GLU A 13 8.27 -20.12 -17.36
C GLU A 13 7.79 -19.01 -16.41
N ASN A 14 7.92 -17.74 -16.82
CA ASN A 14 7.48 -16.60 -16.02
C ASN A 14 5.96 -16.62 -15.77
N VAL A 15 5.16 -16.91 -16.80
CA VAL A 15 3.69 -17.01 -16.69
C VAL A 15 3.26 -18.23 -15.88
N SER A 16 4.04 -19.31 -15.87
CA SER A 16 3.74 -20.51 -15.06
C SER A 16 4.25 -20.40 -13.63
N SER A 17 5.01 -19.36 -13.29
CA SER A 17 5.56 -19.18 -11.95
C SER A 17 4.44 -18.87 -10.94
N THR A 18 4.33 -19.66 -9.87
CA THR A 18 3.32 -19.44 -8.82
C THR A 18 3.53 -18.09 -8.11
N SER A 19 4.76 -17.56 -8.10
CA SER A 19 5.11 -16.29 -7.45
C SER A 19 4.41 -15.08 -8.08
N ILE A 20 4.32 -14.98 -9.41
CA ILE A 20 3.68 -13.83 -10.07
C ILE A 20 2.17 -13.80 -9.85
N TRP A 21 1.52 -14.97 -9.88
CA TRP A 21 0.08 -15.07 -9.64
C TRP A 21 -0.29 -14.72 -8.21
N MET A 22 0.50 -15.17 -7.23
CA MET A 22 0.31 -14.78 -5.84
C MET A 22 0.48 -13.27 -5.65
N ARG A 23 1.46 -12.67 -6.32
CA ARG A 23 1.65 -11.21 -6.31
C ARG A 23 0.43 -10.47 -6.85
N ILE A 24 -0.14 -10.93 -7.97
CA ILE A 24 -1.37 -10.35 -8.55
C ILE A 24 -2.55 -10.44 -7.57
N VAL A 25 -2.72 -11.56 -6.87
CA VAL A 25 -3.76 -11.70 -5.84
C VAL A 25 -3.57 -10.66 -4.73
N TYR A 26 -2.34 -10.50 -4.24
CA TYR A 26 -2.04 -9.46 -3.25
C TYR A 26 -2.27 -8.05 -3.79
N MET A 27 -1.96 -7.77 -5.07
CA MET A 27 -2.23 -6.47 -5.69
C MET A 27 -3.72 -6.15 -5.70
N VAL A 28 -4.59 -7.11 -6.02
CA VAL A 28 -6.06 -6.91 -5.97
C VAL A 28 -6.52 -6.65 -4.53
N LEU A 29 -6.02 -7.43 -3.57
CA LEU A 29 -6.35 -7.26 -2.16
C LEU A 29 -5.90 -5.89 -1.64
N PHE A 30 -4.68 -5.47 -1.96
CA PHE A 30 -4.17 -4.16 -1.57
C PHE A 30 -4.87 -3.03 -2.32
N TYR A 31 -5.26 -3.20 -3.58
CA TYR A 31 -6.08 -2.20 -4.27
C TYR A 31 -7.37 -1.89 -3.51
N ILE A 32 -8.08 -2.92 -3.04
CA ILE A 32 -9.30 -2.77 -2.23
C ILE A 32 -8.98 -2.11 -0.88
N ALA A 33 -7.97 -2.60 -0.17
CA ALA A 33 -7.54 -2.01 1.11
C ALA A 33 -7.11 -0.54 0.95
N GLY A 34 -6.51 -0.18 -0.19
CA GLY A 34 -6.05 1.17 -0.49
C GLY A 34 -7.22 2.14 -0.63
N HIS A 35 -8.34 1.72 -1.22
CA HIS A 35 -9.55 2.53 -1.29
C HIS A 35 -10.14 2.78 0.10
N ILE A 36 -10.09 1.78 0.98
CA ILE A 36 -10.51 1.94 2.37
C ILE A 36 -9.59 2.94 3.09
N ALA A 37 -8.26 2.82 2.92
CA ALA A 37 -7.30 3.74 3.52
C ALA A 37 -7.48 5.19 3.01
N ILE A 38 -7.75 5.40 1.72
CA ILE A 38 -8.05 6.73 1.15
C ILE A 38 -9.35 7.29 1.76
N ALA A 39 -10.40 6.48 1.91
CA ALA A 39 -11.63 6.91 2.56
C ALA A 39 -11.40 7.30 4.03
N LEU A 40 -10.56 6.56 4.75
CA LEU A 40 -10.16 6.91 6.13
C LEU A 40 -9.38 8.22 6.18
N ILE A 41 -8.47 8.48 5.23
CA ILE A 41 -7.77 9.77 5.13
C ILE A 41 -8.75 10.92 4.95
N LEU A 42 -9.76 10.76 4.08
CA LEU A 42 -10.77 11.79 3.89
C LEU A 42 -11.57 12.05 5.18
N LEU A 43 -11.96 10.99 5.89
CA LEU A 43 -12.65 11.08 7.17
C LEU A 43 -11.78 11.82 8.21
N ILE A 44 -10.50 11.47 8.32
CA ILE A 44 -9.55 12.12 9.23
C ILE A 44 -9.37 13.58 8.86
N ALA A 45 -9.27 13.92 7.57
CA ALA A 45 -9.12 15.30 7.11
C ALA A 45 -10.33 16.16 7.50
N VAL A 46 -11.55 15.65 7.32
CA VAL A 46 -12.78 16.34 7.76
C VAL A 46 -12.80 16.50 9.28
N ALA A 47 -12.47 15.45 10.03
CA ALA A 47 -12.41 15.50 11.49
C ALA A 47 -11.36 16.52 11.98
N GLN A 48 -10.18 16.53 11.38
CA GLN A 48 -9.11 17.50 11.69
C GLN A 48 -9.56 18.94 11.41
N ALA A 49 -10.23 19.19 10.28
CA ALA A 49 -10.75 20.51 9.96
C ALA A 49 -11.78 20.97 11.02
N LEU A 50 -12.74 20.11 11.37
CA LEU A 50 -13.75 20.42 12.39
C LEU A 50 -13.13 20.66 13.77
N LEU A 51 -12.19 19.81 14.19
CA LEU A 51 -11.50 19.97 15.47
C LEU A 51 -10.69 21.27 15.48
N THR A 52 -9.93 21.56 14.42
CA THR A 52 -9.13 22.79 14.32
C THR A 52 -10.00 24.04 14.37
N LEU A 53 -11.19 24.02 13.76
CA LEU A 53 -12.14 25.13 13.83
C LEU A 53 -12.66 25.39 15.26
N VAL A 54 -12.85 24.33 16.05
CA VAL A 54 -13.39 24.43 17.42
C VAL A 54 -12.31 24.70 18.46
N THR A 55 -11.14 24.07 18.33
CA THR A 55 -10.06 24.10 19.34
C THR A 55 -8.90 25.02 18.98
N GLY A 56 -8.85 25.52 17.74
CA GLY A 56 -7.75 26.33 17.21
C GLY A 56 -6.48 25.53 16.88
N SER A 57 -6.49 24.19 17.01
CA SER A 57 -5.32 23.35 16.76
C SER A 57 -5.70 21.97 16.22
N ALA A 58 -4.80 21.38 15.44
CA ALA A 58 -4.95 20.01 14.95
C ALA A 58 -4.83 18.99 16.09
N ASN A 59 -5.56 17.89 15.98
CA ASN A 59 -5.49 16.80 16.96
C ASN A 59 -4.26 15.92 16.67
N GLN A 60 -3.33 15.84 17.63
CA GLN A 60 -2.06 15.12 17.46
C GLN A 60 -2.24 13.62 17.22
N ASN A 61 -3.16 12.96 17.95
CA ASN A 61 -3.41 11.52 17.77
C ASN A 61 -3.89 11.19 16.35
N LEU A 62 -4.77 12.03 15.80
CA LEU A 62 -5.23 11.88 14.42
C LEU A 62 -4.12 12.17 13.39
N LEU A 63 -3.20 13.10 13.68
CA LEU A 63 -2.03 13.36 12.84
C LEU A 63 -1.09 12.15 12.82
N GLU A 64 -0.75 11.60 13.97
CA GLU A 64 0.07 10.40 14.11
C GLU A 64 -0.54 9.21 13.35
N PHE A 65 -1.84 8.97 13.53
CA PHE A 65 -2.53 7.91 12.81
C PHE A 65 -2.54 8.14 11.28
N SER A 66 -2.81 9.38 10.84
CA SER A 66 -2.79 9.72 9.41
C SER A 66 -1.40 9.56 8.79
N THR A 67 -0.34 9.79 9.57
CA THR A 67 1.04 9.58 9.14
C THR A 67 1.30 8.10 8.85
N GLY A 68 0.81 7.20 9.72
CA GLY A 68 0.81 5.77 9.47
C GLY A 68 0.05 5.39 8.20
N LEU A 69 -1.18 5.92 8.00
CA LEU A 69 -1.96 5.68 6.78
C LEU A 69 -1.27 6.16 5.50
N ASN A 70 -0.61 7.32 5.53
CA ASN A 70 0.13 7.85 4.39
C ASN A 70 1.30 6.92 4.02
N ARG A 71 2.07 6.44 5.02
CA ARG A 71 3.15 5.48 4.79
C ARG A 71 2.62 4.13 4.31
N TYR A 72 1.49 3.68 4.84
CA TYR A 72 0.83 2.46 4.38
C TYR A 72 0.45 2.53 2.89
N LEU A 73 -0.17 3.63 2.44
CA LEU A 73 -0.49 3.83 1.02
C LEU A 73 0.77 3.83 0.13
N HIS A 74 1.87 4.42 0.60
CA HIS A 74 3.14 4.40 -0.12
C HIS A 74 3.71 2.98 -0.25
N GLN A 75 3.69 2.18 0.82
CA GLN A 75 4.13 0.78 0.78
C GLN A 75 3.28 -0.04 -0.21
N MET A 76 1.96 0.16 -0.20
CA MET A 76 1.05 -0.52 -1.13
C MET A 76 1.32 -0.12 -2.57
N ALA A 77 1.52 1.18 -2.84
CA ALA A 77 1.90 1.66 -4.17
C ALA A 77 3.22 1.03 -4.62
N SER A 78 4.22 1.01 -3.75
CA SER A 78 5.54 0.42 -4.04
C SER A 78 5.46 -1.07 -4.36
N PHE A 79 4.66 -1.84 -3.60
CA PHE A 79 4.40 -3.24 -3.90
C PHE A 79 3.67 -3.39 -5.25
N MET A 80 2.60 -2.63 -5.49
CA MET A 80 1.84 -2.70 -6.74
C MET A 80 2.69 -2.38 -7.98
N THR A 81 3.62 -1.42 -7.88
CA THR A 81 4.45 -0.96 -9.01
C THR A 81 5.78 -1.69 -9.14
N PHE A 82 5.96 -2.82 -8.45
CA PHE A 82 7.21 -3.60 -8.51
C PHE A 82 8.45 -2.87 -8.00
N ASN A 83 8.27 -1.78 -7.25
CA ASN A 83 9.36 -1.07 -6.57
C ASN A 83 9.77 -1.77 -5.26
N SER A 84 8.94 -2.68 -4.75
CA SER A 84 9.25 -3.52 -3.58
C SER A 84 8.57 -4.88 -3.70
N GLU A 85 9.21 -5.90 -3.12
CA GLU A 85 8.64 -7.24 -2.90
C GLU A 85 8.09 -7.42 -1.48
N GLU A 86 8.28 -6.43 -0.61
CA GLU A 86 7.77 -6.43 0.75
C GLU A 86 6.27 -6.17 0.75
N LYS A 87 5.51 -7.07 1.40
CA LYS A 87 4.06 -6.92 1.55
C LYS A 87 3.77 -5.99 2.74
N PRO A 88 2.93 -4.95 2.56
CA PRO A 88 2.48 -4.09 3.66
C PRO A 88 1.77 -4.84 4.80
N PHE A 89 1.46 -4.14 5.90
CA PHE A 89 0.55 -4.61 6.95
C PHE A 89 -0.71 -5.30 6.37
N PRO A 90 -1.15 -6.46 6.92
CA PRO A 90 -0.73 -7.08 8.18
C PRO A 90 0.45 -8.06 8.08
N PHE A 91 1.18 -8.09 6.97
CA PHE A 91 2.32 -9.00 6.80
C PHE A 91 3.62 -8.45 7.39
N THR A 92 3.67 -7.14 7.60
CA THR A 92 4.73 -6.39 8.28
C THR A 92 4.11 -5.48 9.33
N ASP A 93 4.95 -4.86 10.15
CA ASP A 93 4.50 -3.96 11.20
C ASP A 93 3.78 -2.73 10.63
N TRP A 94 2.83 -2.21 11.41
CA TRP A 94 2.12 -1.00 11.04
C TRP A 94 3.11 0.17 10.91
N PRO A 95 3.13 0.89 9.78
CA PRO A 95 4.13 1.91 9.54
C PRO A 95 3.93 3.18 10.36
N GLY A 96 3.04 3.23 11.34
CA GLY A 96 2.79 4.42 12.19
C GLY A 96 3.53 4.45 13.52
N GLN A 97 4.16 3.36 13.93
CA GLN A 97 4.86 3.27 15.22
C GLN A 97 6.37 3.45 15.02
N ASP A 98 6.83 4.70 15.03
CA ASP A 98 8.22 4.97 15.40
C ASP A 98 8.28 4.93 16.93
N ASN A 99 8.54 3.74 17.47
CA ASN A 99 8.87 3.61 18.89
C ASN A 99 10.27 4.23 19.07
N HIS A 100 10.33 5.47 19.58
CA HIS A 100 11.56 6.08 20.07
C HIS A 100 12.18 5.26 21.20
#